data_AF-A0A453BNH7-F1
#
_entry.id   AF-A0A453BNH7-F1
#
_cell.length_a   1.000
_cell.length_b   1.000
_cell.length_c   1.000
_cell.angle_alpha   90.00
_cell.angle_beta   90.00
_cell.angle_gamma   90.00
#
_symmetry.space_group_name_H-M   'P 1'
#
loop_
_entity.id
_entity.type
_entity.pdbx_description
1 polymer ?
#
loop_
_entity_poly.entity_id
_entity_poly.type
_entity_poly.pdbx_seq_one_letter_code
_entity_poly.pdbx_strand_id
1 'polypeptide(L)'
;DFANEYVAANVFGKAKKNTDFVAYSGEGFKLMIPAKWNPSKEREFPGQVLRYEDNFDATSNLSVIINPTTKKTITDYGSPEEFLSQVGFLLGQQSYGGKTDSEV
;
A
#
# COMPACT_ATOMS: atom_id res chain seq x y z
N ASP A 1 -13.47 35.17 5.43
CA ASP A 1 -14.53 34.42 6.11
C ASP A 1 -14.26 32.92 6.12
N PHE A 2 -13.52 32.45 7.12
CA PHE A 2 -13.54 31.04 7.49
C PHE A 2 -14.70 30.89 8.47
N ALA A 3 -15.87 30.51 7.95
CA ALA A 3 -16.99 30.15 8.82
C ALA A 3 -16.53 28.98 9.68
N ASN A 4 -16.33 29.25 10.97
CA ASN A 4 -16.09 28.24 11.99
C ASN A 4 -17.41 27.48 12.13
N GLU A 5 -17.57 26.42 11.34
CA GLU A 5 -18.77 25.59 11.32
C GLU A 5 -18.78 24.79 12.63
N TYR A 6 -19.43 25.33 13.66
CA TYR A 6 -19.62 24.65 14.93
C TYR A 6 -20.63 23.52 14.73
N VAL A 7 -20.13 22.34 14.39
CA VAL A 7 -20.94 21.12 14.31
C VAL A 7 -21.24 20.63 15.73
N ALA A 8 -22.52 20.46 16.06
CA ALA A 8 -22.93 19.91 17.34
C ALA A 8 -22.40 18.48 17.53
N ALA A 9 -22.06 18.11 18.77
CA ALA A 9 -21.64 16.75 19.09
C ALA A 9 -22.75 15.73 18.78
N ASN A 10 -22.36 14.53 18.34
CA ASN A 10 -23.29 13.45 18.00
C ASN A 10 -23.85 12.73 19.25
N VAL A 11 -24.44 13.49 20.18
CA VAL A 11 -25.00 12.98 21.44
C VAL A 11 -26.24 12.14 21.13
N PHE A 12 -26.28 10.90 21.60
CA PHE A 12 -27.33 9.90 21.28
C PHE A 12 -27.50 9.59 19.79
N GLY A 13 -26.51 9.93 18.96
CA GLY A 13 -26.49 9.60 17.55
C GLY A 13 -26.35 8.10 17.30
N LYS A 14 -26.74 7.68 16.10
CA LYS A 14 -26.56 6.28 15.68
C LYS A 14 -25.08 5.96 15.51
N ALA A 15 -24.67 4.75 15.92
CA ALA A 15 -23.34 4.24 15.64
C ALA A 15 -23.08 4.21 14.12
N LYS A 16 -21.85 4.52 13.72
CA LYS A 16 -21.42 4.40 12.31
C LYS A 16 -21.45 2.92 11.88
N LYS A 17 -21.75 2.68 10.61
CA LYS A 17 -21.73 1.36 9.97
C LYS A 17 -20.68 1.35 8.86
N ASN A 18 -20.20 0.16 8.48
CA ASN A 18 -19.25 -0.05 7.36
C ASN A 18 -17.93 0.73 7.52
N THR A 19 -17.39 0.77 8.74
CA THR A 19 -16.17 1.53 9.07
C THR A 19 -14.89 0.71 8.98
N ASP A 20 -14.96 -0.51 8.43
CA ASP A 20 -13.82 -1.43 8.40
C ASP A 20 -12.78 -1.00 7.36
N PHE A 21 -13.21 -0.29 6.32
CA PHE A 21 -12.36 0.19 5.25
C PHE A 21 -12.66 1.65 4.89
N VAL A 22 -11.63 2.36 4.45
CA VAL A 22 -11.71 3.73 3.91
C VAL A 22 -11.38 3.67 2.42
N ALA A 23 -12.22 4.30 1.60
CA ALA A 23 -11.95 4.46 0.18
C ALA A 23 -10.84 5.49 -0.04
N TYR A 24 -9.78 5.11 -0.73
CA TYR A 24 -8.69 5.99 -1.14
C TYR A 24 -8.71 6.16 -2.66
N SER A 25 -8.63 7.42 -3.11
CA SER A 25 -8.51 7.77 -4.53
C SER A 25 -7.15 8.42 -4.75
N GLY A 26 -6.24 7.69 -5.38
CA GLY A 26 -4.94 8.18 -5.81
C GLY A 26 -4.96 8.64 -7.26
N GLU A 27 -3.80 9.09 -7.74
CA GLU A 27 -3.65 9.47 -9.14
C GLU A 27 -3.66 8.24 -10.04
N GLY A 28 -4.77 8.01 -10.74
CA GLY A 28 -4.93 6.88 -11.67
C GLY A 28 -5.31 5.54 -11.02
N PHE A 29 -5.55 5.49 -9.70
CA PHE A 29 -5.97 4.26 -9.02
C PHE A 29 -6.93 4.53 -7.86
N LYS A 30 -7.69 3.51 -7.47
CA LYS A 30 -8.56 3.51 -6.29
C LYS A 30 -8.39 2.20 -5.52
N LEU A 31 -8.49 2.26 -4.20
CA LEU A 31 -8.45 1.07 -3.34
C LEU A 31 -9.25 1.29 -2.05
N MET A 32 -9.51 0.19 -1.36
CA MET A 32 -10.07 0.17 -0.02
C MET A 32 -8.94 -0.15 0.96
N ILE A 33 -8.67 0.76 1.89
CA ILE A 33 -7.61 0.63 2.90
C ILE A 33 -8.25 0.25 4.22
N PRO A 34 -7.70 -0.71 4.99
CA PRO A 34 -8.19 -0.98 6.34
C PRO A 34 -8.22 0.29 7.19
N ALA A 35 -9.35 0.59 7.81
CA ALA A 35 -9.58 1.90 8.45
C ALA A 35 -8.70 2.15 9.68
N LYS A 36 -8.08 1.10 10.23
CA LYS A 36 -7.14 1.20 11.36
C LYS A 36 -5.70 1.47 10.94
N TRP A 37 -5.41 1.44 9.65
CA TRP A 37 -4.05 1.64 9.15
C TRP A 37 -3.73 3.12 9.03
N ASN A 38 -2.48 3.47 9.32
CA ASN A 38 -1.96 4.81 9.24
C ASN A 38 -1.16 5.02 7.94
N PRO A 39 -1.21 6.23 7.34
CA PRO A 39 -0.30 6.58 6.27
C PRO A 39 1.13 6.64 6.80
N SER A 40 2.05 5.97 6.11
CA SER A 40 3.48 5.96 6.46
C SER A 40 4.30 6.81 5.48
N LYS A 41 5.36 7.42 6.00
CA LYS A 41 6.32 8.20 5.21
C LYS A 41 7.45 7.35 4.63
N GLU A 42 7.52 6.08 4.99
CA GLU A 42 8.53 5.15 4.45
C GLU A 42 8.42 5.03 2.92
N ARG A 43 9.58 4.84 2.30
CA ARG A 43 9.75 4.65 0.86
C ARG A 43 10.73 3.50 0.64
N GLU A 44 10.16 2.31 0.51
CA GLU A 44 10.87 1.04 0.35
C GLU A 44 11.24 0.81 -1.13
N PHE A 45 10.45 1.35 -2.06
CA PHE A 45 10.56 1.03 -3.48
C PHE A 45 10.60 2.27 -4.39
N PRO A 46 11.36 2.22 -5.51
CA PRO A 46 11.28 3.23 -6.56
C PRO A 46 9.86 3.37 -7.11
N GLY A 47 9.39 4.61 -7.28
CA GLY A 47 8.05 4.92 -7.79
C GLY A 47 6.91 4.70 -6.79
N GLN A 48 7.21 4.47 -5.50
CA GLN A 48 6.20 4.31 -4.47
C GLN A 48 5.44 5.62 -4.20
N VAL A 49 4.13 5.59 -4.41
CA VAL A 49 3.22 6.74 -4.27
C VAL A 49 2.34 6.65 -3.03
N LEU A 50 2.19 5.44 -2.47
CA LEU A 50 1.38 5.18 -1.28
C LEU A 50 2.06 4.15 -0.39
N ARG A 51 2.01 4.38 0.93
CA ARG A 51 2.33 3.39 1.96
C ARG A 51 1.35 3.55 3.11
N TYR A 52 0.66 2.48 3.47
CA TYR A 52 -0.11 2.38 4.71
C TYR A 52 0.40 1.19 5.51
N GLU A 53 0.34 1.29 6.83
CA GLU A 53 0.67 0.21 7.76
C GLU A 53 -0.34 0.14 8.89
N ASP A 54 -0.47 -1.05 9.47
CA ASP A 54 -1.23 -1.23 10.68
C ASP A 54 -0.72 -0.30 11.80
N ASN A 55 -1.64 0.17 12.65
CA ASN A 55 -1.30 1.06 13.74
C ASN A 55 -0.51 0.38 14.86
N PHE A 56 -0.46 -0.95 14.88
CA PHE A 56 0.25 -1.75 15.88
C PHE A 56 1.51 -2.43 15.33
N ASP A 57 1.48 -2.90 14.09
CA ASP A 57 2.55 -3.70 13.48
C ASP A 57 2.87 -3.27 12.04
N ALA A 58 4.05 -2.69 11.85
CA ALA A 58 4.50 -2.17 10.56
C ALA A 58 4.71 -3.25 9.47
N THR A 59 4.83 -4.52 9.86
CA THR A 59 4.97 -5.63 8.89
C THR A 59 3.67 -5.91 8.12
N SER A 60 2.53 -5.56 8.71
CA SER A 60 1.23 -5.57 8.04
C SER A 60 1.03 -4.25 7.31
N ASN A 61 1.34 -4.23 6.02
CA ASN A 61 1.32 -3.01 5.23
C ASN A 61 0.83 -3.21 3.78
N LEU A 62 0.62 -2.08 3.11
CA LEU A 62 0.27 -2.01 1.69
C LEU A 62 1.00 -0.84 1.04
N SER A 63 1.56 -1.12 -0.13
CA SER A 63 2.26 -0.17 -0.97
C SER A 63 1.61 -0.09 -2.35
N VAL A 64 1.51 1.12 -2.91
CA VAL A 64 1.20 1.32 -4.34
C VAL A 64 2.41 1.94 -5.00
N ILE A 65 2.83 1.35 -6.12
CA ILE A 65 4.01 1.74 -6.89
C ILE A 65 3.56 2.04 -8.32
N ILE A 66 3.99 3.18 -8.85
CA ILE A 66 3.72 3.59 -10.22
C ILE A 66 5.07 3.82 -10.89
N ASN A 67 5.41 2.95 -11.84
CA ASN A 67 6.63 3.05 -12.63
C ASN A 67 6.27 3.19 -14.13
N PRO A 68 6.98 4.04 -14.88
CA PRO A 68 6.82 4.10 -16.33
C PRO A 68 7.26 2.77 -16.96
N THR A 69 6.57 2.37 -18.03
CA THR A 69 6.88 1.16 -18.78
C THR A 69 6.68 1.37 -20.27
N THR A 70 7.45 0.63 -21.08
CA THR A 70 7.28 0.54 -22.54
C THR A 70 6.25 -0.49 -22.96
N LYS A 71 5.78 -1.34 -22.04
CA LYS A 71 4.75 -2.36 -22.27
C LYS A 71 3.38 -1.70 -22.39
N LYS A 72 2.53 -2.23 -23.28
CA LYS A 72 1.18 -1.69 -23.50
C LYS A 72 0.15 -2.44 -22.68
N THR A 73 0.41 -3.70 -22.37
CA THR A 73 -0.47 -4.56 -21.57
C THR A 73 0.34 -5.34 -20.54
N ILE A 74 -0.31 -5.77 -19.45
CA ILE A 74 0.35 -6.58 -18.42
C ILE A 74 0.83 -7.93 -18.97
N THR A 75 0.14 -8.48 -19.97
CA THR A 75 0.50 -9.75 -20.61
C THR A 75 1.80 -9.66 -21.42
N ASP A 76 2.26 -8.46 -21.78
CA ASP A 76 3.55 -8.26 -22.46
C ASP A 76 4.76 -8.48 -21.53
N TYR A 77 4.51 -8.69 -20.23
CA TYR A 77 5.52 -9.10 -19.25
C TYR A 77 5.70 -10.62 -19.16
N GLY A 78 4.84 -11.40 -19.81
CA GLY A 78 4.86 -12.87 -19.73
C GLY A 78 3.84 -13.43 -18.76
N SER A 79 4.11 -14.65 -18.26
CA SER A 79 3.31 -15.30 -17.23
C SER A 79 3.41 -14.54 -15.89
N PRO A 80 2.49 -14.80 -14.93
CA PRO A 80 2.60 -14.21 -13.58
C PRO A 80 3.94 -14.49 -12.89
N GLU A 81 4.53 -15.67 -13.08
CA GLU A 81 5.83 -16.06 -12.53
C GLU A 81 6.98 -15.31 -13.20
N GLU A 82 6.92 -15.15 -14.53
CA GLU A 82 7.90 -14.35 -15.29
C GLU A 82 7.83 -12.87 -14.89
N PHE A 83 6.63 -12.35 -14.65
CA PHE A 83 6.45 -11.00 -14.10
C PHE A 83 7.01 -10.89 -12.69
N LEU A 84 6.69 -11.83 -11.80
CA LEU A 84 7.20 -11.84 -10.42
C LEU A 84 8.73 -11.88 -10.39
N SER A 85 9.37 -12.63 -11.28
CA SER A 85 10.83 -12.64 -11.42
C SER A 85 11.40 -11.26 -11.77
N GLN A 86 10.71 -10.49 -12.63
CA GLN A 86 11.11 -9.13 -13.00
C GLN A 86 10.91 -8.12 -11.87
N VAL A 87 9.92 -8.31 -10.99
CA VAL A 87 9.65 -7.45 -9.83
C VAL A 87 10.07 -8.08 -8.50
N GLY A 88 10.96 -9.07 -8.53
CA GLY A 88 11.33 -9.86 -7.36
C GLY A 88 11.93 -9.05 -6.21
N PHE A 89 12.45 -7.85 -6.50
CA PHE A 89 12.93 -6.91 -5.48
C PHE A 89 11.86 -6.50 -4.46
N LEU A 90 10.57 -6.65 -4.79
CA LEU A 90 9.45 -6.40 -3.87
C LEU A 90 9.42 -7.38 -2.70
N LEU A 91 10.03 -8.57 -2.84
CA LEU A 91 10.10 -9.59 -1.80
C LEU A 91 11.23 -9.32 -0.78
N GLY A 92 11.96 -8.22 -0.95
CA GLY A 92 13.19 -7.93 -0.23
C GLY A 92 14.43 -8.46 -0.95
N GLN A 93 15.59 -8.03 -0.47
CA GLN A 93 16.89 -8.51 -0.94
C GLN A 93 17.56 -9.26 0.20
N GLN A 94 18.13 -10.41 -0.10
CA GLN A 94 18.98 -11.10 0.85
C GLN A 94 20.25 -10.26 1.08
N SER A 95 20.36 -9.66 2.26
CA SER A 95 21.53 -8.84 2.64
C SER A 95 22.68 -9.67 3.20
N TYR A 96 22.39 -10.90 3.65
CA TYR A 96 23.39 -11.84 4.12
C TYR A 96 24.03 -12.60 2.93
N GLY A 97 25.33 -12.43 2.72
CA GLY A 97 26.08 -13.07 1.63
C GLY A 97 26.97 -14.24 2.05
N GLY A 98 26.69 -14.89 3.19
CA GLY A 98 27.44 -16.04 3.67
C GLY A 98 26.81 -17.36 3.24
N LYS A 99 27.62 -18.41 3.09
CA LYS A 99 27.12 -19.74 2.71
C LYS A 99 26.33 -20.37 3.85
N THR A 100 25.05 -20.65 3.63
CA THR A 100 24.22 -21.43 4.56
C THR A 100 23.67 -22.68 3.89
N ASP A 101 23.22 -23.66 4.68
CA ASP A 101 22.55 -24.87 4.17
C ASP A 101 21.24 -24.57 3.41
N SER A 102 20.73 -23.34 3.48
CA SER A 102 19.58 -22.87 2.71
C SER A 102 19.94 -22.34 1.30
N GLU A 103 21.23 -22.22 0.99
CA GLU A 103 21.75 -21.75 -0.31
C GLU A 103 22.28 -22.89 -1.20
N VAL A 104 22.05 -24.15 -0.82
CA VAL A 104 22.58 -25.37 -1.47
C VAL A 104 21.62 -25.90 -2.54
#